data_AF-A0A1H4G4I4-F1
#
_entry.id   AF-A0A1H4G4I4-F1
#
_cell.length_a   1.000
_cell.length_b   1.000
_cell.length_c   1.000
_cell.angle_alpha   90.00
_cell.angle_beta   90.00
_cell.angle_gamma   90.00
#
_symmetry.space_group_name_H-M   'P 1'
#
loop_
_entity.id
_entity.type
_entity.pdbx_description
1 polymer ?
#
loop_
_entity_poly.entity_id
_entity_poly.type
_entity_poly.pdbx_seq_one_letter_code
_entity_poly.pdbx_strand_id
1 'polypeptide(L)' 'MTNYYDRYKLQHKKAEETLAILKTTKAKIEFKLETDSISAVLHKELRTVNLEIKITLNELEQAEYDIQQCESQLKLT' A
#
# COMPACT_ATOMS: atom_id res chain seq x y z
N MET A 1 -15.93 -16.14 -13.67
CA MET A 1 -14.56 -15.99 -13.11
C MET A 1 -13.86 -14.71 -13.56
N THR A 2 -14.07 -14.22 -14.79
CA THR A 2 -13.39 -13.03 -15.35
C THR A 2 -13.55 -11.74 -14.53
N ASN A 3 -14.71 -11.48 -13.92
CA ASN A 3 -14.96 -10.23 -13.18
C ASN A 3 -14.11 -10.10 -11.89
N TYR A 4 -13.91 -11.19 -11.14
CA TYR A 4 -13.18 -11.14 -9.87
C TYR A 4 -11.67 -10.97 -10.07
N TYR A 5 -11.10 -11.67 -11.06
CA TYR A 5 -9.68 -11.58 -11.37
C TYR A 5 -9.27 -10.17 -11.81
N ASP A 6 -10.07 -9.53 -12.67
CA ASP A 6 -9.82 -8.15 -13.09
C ASP A 6 -9.99 -7.15 -11.93
N ARG A 7 -10.90 -7.43 -10.99
CA ARG A 7 -11.06 -6.63 -9.76
C ARG A 7 -9.83 -6.71 -8.86
N TYR A 8 -9.26 -7.89 -8.66
CA TYR A 8 -8.04 -8.05 -7.85
C TYR A 8 -6.84 -7.37 -8.50
N LYS A 9 -6.70 -7.44 -9.83
CA LYS A 9 -5.68 -6.67 -10.57
C LYS A 9 -5.84 -5.17 -10.40
N LEU A 10 -7.07 -4.67 -10.46
CA LEU A 10 -7.33 -3.25 -10.25
C LEU A 10 -7.04 -2.84 -8.80
N GLN A 11 -7.37 -3.68 -7.83
CA GLN A 11 -7.07 -3.45 -6.42
C GLN A 11 -5.56 -3.39 -6.17
N HIS A 12 -4.82 -4.37 -6.70
CA HIS A 12 -3.36 -4.40 -6.64
C HIS A 12 -2.75 -3.10 -7.18
N LYS A 13 -3.10 -2.74 -8.42
CA LYS A 13 -2.62 -1.50 -9.05
C LYS A 13 -2.91 -0.25 -8.21
N LYS A 14 -4.12 -0.12 -7.67
CA LYS A 14 -4.48 1.04 -6.83
C LYS A 14 -3.71 1.07 -5.51
N ALA A 15 -3.44 -0.10 -4.92
CA ALA A 15 -2.64 -0.19 -3.72
C ALA A 15 -1.17 0.15 -4.00
N GLU A 16 -0.61 -0.20 -5.16
CA GLU A 16 0.73 0.23 -5.59
C GLU A 16 0.82 1.76 -5.74
N GLU A 17 -0.16 2.36 -6.42
CA GLU A 17 -0.27 3.81 -6.60
C GLU A 17 -0.36 4.53 -5.24
N THR A 18 -1.19 4.00 -4.33
CA THR A 18 -1.36 4.52 -2.97
C THR A 18 -0.06 4.42 -2.17
N LEU A 19 0.62 3.27 -2.24
CA LEU A 19 1.89 3.04 -1.56
C LEU A 19 2.97 4.02 -2.02
N ALA A 20 3.03 4.33 -3.32
CA ALA A 20 3.97 5.31 -3.85
C ALA A 20 3.73 6.71 -3.25
N ILE A 21 2.48 7.16 -3.19
CA ILE A 21 2.09 8.44 -2.58
C ILE A 21 2.46 8.48 -1.10
N LEU A 22 2.17 7.41 -0.36
CA LEU A 22 2.47 7.31 1.07
C LEU A 22 3.98 7.35 1.33
N LYS A 23 4.79 6.67 0.52
CA LYS A 23 6.27 6.72 0.60
C LYS A 23 6.80 8.14 0.35
N THR A 24 6.28 8.83 -0.66
CA THR A 24 6.64 10.24 -0.90
C THR A 24 6.23 11.14 0.27
N THR A 25 5.05 10.90 0.85
CA THR A 25 4.56 11.68 2.01
C THR A 25 5.44 11.45 3.23
N LYS A 26 5.80 10.20 3.51
CA LYS A 26 6.74 9.83 4.57
C LYS A 26 8.07 10.56 4.42
N ALA A 27 8.68 10.51 3.24
CA ALA A 27 9.95 11.17 2.96
C ALA A 27 9.88 12.70 3.19
N LYS A 28 8.75 13.33 2.82
CA LYS A 28 8.54 14.77 3.10
C LYS A 28 8.46 15.08 4.59
N ILE A 29 7.81 14.22 5.38
CA ILE A 29 7.72 14.39 6.84
C ILE A 29 9.10 14.20 7.48
N GLU A 30 9.82 13.16 7.07
CA GLU A 30 11.19 12.89 7.52
C GLU A 30 12.12 14.06 7.22
N PHE A 31 12.06 14.62 6.01
CA PHE A 31 12.83 15.81 5.65
C PHE A 31 12.51 17.03 6.54
N LYS A 32 11.23 17.26 6.87
CA LYS A 32 10.85 18.35 7.79
C LYS A 32 11.40 18.12 9.20
N LEU A 33 11.38 16.87 9.68
CA LEU A 33 11.93 16.47 10.98
C LEU A 33 13.45 16.67 11.08
N GLU A 34 14.19 16.71 9.96
CA GLU A 34 15.62 17.08 9.98
C GLU A 34 15.82 18.51 10.52
N THR A 35 14.86 19.41 10.25
CA THR A 35 14.91 20.82 10.68
C THR A 35 14.12 21.11 11.96
N ASP A 36 13.08 20.32 12.26
CA ASP A 36 12.22 20.45 13.44
C ASP A 36 12.03 19.09 14.12
N SER A 37 13.11 18.58 14.72
CA SER A 37 13.20 17.19 15.21
C SER A 37 12.31 16.89 16.42
N ILE A 38 11.87 17.91 17.16
CA ILE A 38 11.02 17.76 18.36
C ILE A 38 9.53 18.00 18.07
N SER A 39 9.17 18.20 16.81
CA SER A 39 7.80 18.49 16.38
C SER A 39 6.86 17.32 16.66
N ALA A 40 6.07 17.43 17.74
CA ALA A 40 5.08 16.41 18.10
C ALA A 40 4.05 16.18 16.97
N VAL A 41 3.74 17.22 16.19
CA VAL A 41 2.83 17.14 15.04
C VAL A 41 3.43 16.25 13.95
N LEU A 42 4.67 16.53 13.52
CA LEU A 42 5.33 15.73 12.48
C LEU A 42 5.54 14.27 12.91
N HIS A 43 5.87 14.03 14.18
CA HIS A 43 5.97 12.66 14.71
C HIS A 43 4.62 11.93 14.69
N LYS A 44 3.52 12.62 14.98
CA LYS A 44 2.18 12.05 14.88
C LYS A 44 1.82 11.74 13.43
N GLU A 45 2.06 12.66 12.51
CA GLU A 45 1.85 12.46 11.07
C GLU A 45 2.67 11.27 10.54
N LEU A 46 3.95 11.18 10.93
CA LEU A 46 4.83 10.08 10.55
C LEU A 46 4.30 8.73 11.03
N ARG A 47 3.77 8.65 12.26
CA ARG A 47 3.13 7.43 12.78
C ARG A 47 1.90 7.05 11.97
N THR A 48 1.05 8.02 11.63
CA THR A 48 -0.13 7.79 10.80
C THR A 48 0.26 7.25 9.42
N VAL A 49 1.17 7.93 8.72
CA VAL A 49 1.62 7.48 7.39
C VAL A 49 2.29 6.11 7.45
N ASN A 50 3.08 5.81 8.49
CA ASN A 50 3.66 4.48 8.65
C ASN A 50 2.59 3.39 8.88
N LEU A 51 1.48 3.69 9.56
CA LEU A 51 0.36 2.76 9.71
C LEU A 51 -0.35 2.52 8.37
N GLU A 52 -0.64 3.59 7.62
CA GLU A 52 -1.26 3.51 6.30
C GLU A 52 -0.40 2.71 5.31
N ILE A 53 0.93 2.88 5.35
CA ILE A 53 1.87 2.06 4.56
C ILE A 53 1.72 0.58 4.91
N LYS A 54 1.66 0.22 6.19
CA LYS A 54 1.50 -1.18 6.61
C LYS A 54 0.17 -1.77 6.14
N ILE A 55 -0.92 -1.01 6.27
CA ILE A 55 -2.24 -1.44 5.78
C ILE A 55 -2.19 -1.66 4.26
N THR A 56 -1.63 -0.71 3.51
CA THR A 56 -1.54 -0.80 2.05
C THR A 56 -0.67 -1.98 1.59
N LEU A 57 0.41 -2.29 2.32
CA LEU A 57 1.23 -3.47 2.04
C LEU A 57 0.46 -4.78 2.27
N ASN A 58 -0.34 -4.85 3.33
CA ASN A 58 -1.19 -6.03 3.56
C ASN A 58 -2.27 -6.16 2.46
N GLU A 59 -2.82 -5.05 1.97
CA GLU A 59 -3.77 -5.07 0.85
C GLU A 59 -3.13 -5.56 -0.46
N LEU A 60 -1.87 -5.18 -0.71
CA LEU A 60 -1.10 -5.70 -1.85
C LEU A 60 -0.89 -7.20 -1.74
N GLU A 61 -0.42 -7.68 -0.59
CA GLU A 61 -0.19 -9.11 -0.34
C GLU A 61 -1.49 -9.92 -0.54
N GLN A 62 -2.61 -9.43 -0.02
CA GLN A 62 -3.90 -10.07 -0.19
C GLN A 62 -4.33 -10.10 -1.68
N ALA A 63 -4.19 -8.98 -2.39
CA ALA A 63 -4.55 -8.92 -3.80
C ALA A 63 -3.67 -9.85 -4.66
N GLU A 64 -2.38 -9.96 -4.36
CA GLU A 64 -1.45 -10.91 -5.02
C GLU A 64 -1.85 -12.35 -4.76
N TYR A 65 -2.18 -12.69 -3.52
CA TYR A 65 -2.69 -14.02 -3.17
C TYR A 65 -3.95 -14.36 -3.97
N ASP A 66 -4.92 -13.44 -4.03
CA ASP A 66 -6.20 -13.67 -4.73
C ASP A 66 -6.02 -13.82 -6.25
N ILE A 67 -5.09 -13.06 -6.84
CA ILE A 67 -4.67 -13.20 -8.24
C ILE A 67 -4.08 -14.60 -8.48
N GLN A 68 -3.15 -15.04 -7.63
CA GLN A 68 -2.52 -16.36 -7.74
C GLN A 68 -3.53 -17.51 -7.60
N GLN A 69 -4.52 -17.37 -6.72
CA GLN A 69 -5.61 -18.35 -6.59
C GLN A 69 -6.43 -18.45 -7.88
N CYS A 70 -6.80 -17.31 -8.49
CA CYS A 70 -7.51 -17.29 -9.77
C CYS A 70 -6.70 -17.96 -10.87
N GLU A 71 -5.40 -17.65 -10.98
CA GLU A 71 -4.51 -18.24 -11.97
C GLU A 71 -4.33 -19.75 -11.79
N SER A 72 -4.25 -20.21 -10.55
CA SER A 72 -4.14 -21.63 -10.23
C SER A 72 -5.40 -22.39 -10.63
N GLN A 73 -6.58 -21.83 -10.39
CA GLN A 73 -7.85 -22.40 -10.84
C GLN A 73 -7.96 -22.45 -12.36
N LEU A 74 -7.56 -21.38 -13.06
CA LEU A 74 -7.57 -21.35 -14.54
C LEU A 74 -6.62 -22.37 -15.18
N LYS A 75 -5.47 -22.67 -14.55
CA LYS A 75 -4.52 -23.70 -15.04
C LYS A 75 -4.98 -25.13 -14.81
N LEU A 76 -5.96 -25.35 -13.93
CA LEU A 76 -6.58 -26.64 -13.63
C LEU A 76 -7.84 -26.91 -14.47
N THR A 77 -8.23 -25.97 -15.34
CA THR A 77 -9.38 -26.07 -16.24
C THR A 77 -8.93 -26.26 -17.68
#